data_AF-A0AAP6CZ81-F1
#
_entry.id   AF-A0AAP6CZ81-F1
#
_cell.length_a   1.000
_cell.length_b   1.000
_cell.length_c   1.000
_cell.angle_alpha   90.00
_cell.angle_beta   90.00
_cell.angle_gamma   90.00
#
_symmetry.space_group_name_H-M   'P 1'
#
loop_
_entity.id
_entity.type
_entity.pdbx_description
1 polymer ?
#
loop_
_entity_poly.entity_id
_entity_poly.type
_entity_poly.pdbx_seq_one_letter_code
_entity_poly.pdbx_strand_id
1 'polypeptide(L)'
;MLVKEKGKGLSQVEADALTAEVVAEYLKDHPDFFVERPELVDRLSFPHSDLGTVSLVHIQMNRQRQRIEELEEEITTLMSLAANNDRTFYEFMDLQGSILKCGDFKQVISAIELKAKDLGLRAYVRLFSQCDASTQLSKEHYQRFATNHLNGKEAYLGRLRKVDREALFGNMDVPEMGSYVVLPLVKKQTL
;
A
#
# COMPACT_ATOMS: atom_id res chain seq x y z
N MET A 1 17.45 -68.05 63.30
CA MET A 1 18.63 -67.22 63.61
C MET A 1 18.39 -65.85 63.00
N LEU A 2 18.70 -64.79 63.75
CA LEU A 2 18.42 -63.38 63.45
C LEU A 2 19.16 -62.86 62.21
N VAL A 3 18.60 -61.79 61.62
CA VAL A 3 19.21 -60.46 61.27
C VAL A 3 18.27 -59.86 60.21
N LYS A 4 17.39 -58.90 60.56
CA LYS A 4 17.57 -57.42 60.47
C LYS A 4 17.91 -56.96 59.02
N GLU A 5 17.42 -55.88 58.45
CA GLU A 5 16.57 -54.78 58.89
C GLU A 5 16.08 -54.05 57.62
N LYS A 6 14.80 -53.68 57.65
CA LYS A 6 14.19 -52.48 57.07
C LYS A 6 14.88 -51.76 55.89
N GLY A 7 14.15 -51.78 54.79
CA GLY A 7 14.10 -50.71 53.79
C GLY A 7 12.68 -50.53 53.25
N LYS A 8 11.67 -50.50 54.13
CA LYS A 8 10.29 -50.13 53.78
C LYS A 8 10.11 -48.64 54.08
N GLY A 9 9.82 -47.85 53.06
CA GLY A 9 9.28 -46.50 53.25
C GLY A 9 9.63 -45.54 52.13
N LEU A 10 8.80 -45.55 51.08
CA LEU A 10 8.25 -44.39 50.37
C LEU A 10 7.47 -44.97 49.18
N SER A 11 6.32 -45.61 49.45
CA SER A 11 5.00 -45.03 49.13
C SER A 11 4.90 -44.79 47.62
N GLN A 12 4.23 -45.63 46.82
CA GLN A 12 2.76 -45.80 46.83
C GLN A 12 1.98 -44.48 47.02
N VAL A 13 2.59 -43.34 46.66
CA VAL A 13 1.93 -42.03 46.61
C VAL A 13 1.28 -41.92 45.22
N GLU A 14 -0.04 -41.96 45.25
CA GLU A 14 -0.94 -41.28 44.30
C GLU A 14 -0.96 -41.78 42.86
N ALA A 15 -1.34 -43.05 42.69
CA ALA A 15 -1.95 -43.50 41.42
C ALA A 15 -3.39 -42.95 41.22
N ASP A 16 -3.83 -41.97 42.03
CA ASP A 16 -5.22 -41.52 42.08
C ASP A 16 -5.41 -39.99 41.99
N ALA A 17 -4.42 -39.25 41.47
CA ALA A 17 -4.61 -37.83 41.11
C ALA A 17 -3.69 -37.33 40.00
N LEU A 18 -3.14 -38.19 39.14
CA LEU A 18 -2.49 -37.72 37.92
C LEU A 18 -3.58 -37.39 36.89
N THR A 19 -4.17 -36.21 37.01
CA THR A 19 -5.12 -35.69 36.03
C THR A 19 -4.41 -35.45 34.70
N ALA A 20 -5.16 -35.52 33.61
CA ALA A 20 -4.63 -35.22 32.29
C ALA A 20 -3.96 -33.84 32.23
N GLU A 21 -4.47 -32.86 32.99
CA GLU A 21 -3.83 -31.54 33.14
C GLU A 21 -2.41 -31.61 33.71
N VAL A 22 -2.19 -32.39 34.77
CA VAL A 22 -0.86 -32.49 35.41
C VAL A 22 0.14 -33.19 34.48
N VAL A 23 -0.31 -34.22 33.76
CA VAL A 23 0.52 -34.89 32.74
C VAL A 23 0.85 -33.93 31.59
N ALA A 24 -0.13 -33.13 31.15
CA ALA A 24 0.06 -32.16 30.07
C ALA A 24 1.03 -31.04 30.46
N GLU A 25 0.94 -30.53 31.69
CA GLU A 25 1.85 -29.50 32.21
C GLU A 25 3.28 -30.05 32.34
N TYR A 26 3.43 -31.28 32.84
CA TYR A 26 4.73 -31.97 32.90
C TYR A 26 5.37 -32.16 31.52
N LEU A 27 4.60 -32.61 30.52
CA LEU A 27 5.12 -32.78 29.15
C LEU A 27 5.46 -31.45 28.47
N LYS A 28 4.79 -30.36 28.86
CA LYS A 28 5.05 -29.01 28.35
C LYS A 28 6.37 -28.45 28.89
N ASP A 29 6.65 -28.70 30.16
CA ASP A 29 7.88 -28.25 30.82
C ASP A 29 9.11 -29.11 30.44
N HIS A 30 8.89 -30.29 29.87
CA HIS A 30 9.94 -31.22 29.43
C HIS A 30 9.77 -31.63 27.95
N PRO A 31 10.08 -30.74 26.99
CA PRO A 31 9.85 -30.97 25.56
C PRO A 31 10.70 -32.11 24.97
N ASP A 32 11.85 -32.40 25.56
CA ASP A 32 12.78 -33.45 25.10
C ASP A 32 12.40 -34.85 25.63
N PHE A 33 11.34 -34.97 26.42
CA PHE A 33 10.95 -36.20 27.10
C PHE A 33 10.79 -37.42 26.15
N PHE A 34 10.25 -37.20 24.95
CA PHE A 34 10.07 -38.25 23.94
C PHE A 34 11.33 -38.51 23.10
N VAL A 35 12.29 -37.59 23.10
CA VAL A 35 13.61 -37.78 22.49
C VAL A 35 14.46 -38.69 23.37
N GLU A 36 14.40 -38.50 24.68
CA GLU A 36 15.13 -39.32 25.66
C GLU A 36 14.50 -40.70 25.86
N ARG A 37 13.21 -40.87 25.53
CA ARG A 37 12.45 -42.11 25.75
C ARG A 37 11.67 -42.53 24.50
N PRO A 38 12.35 -42.87 23.40
CA PRO A 38 11.71 -43.21 22.12
C PRO A 38 10.82 -44.46 22.22
N GLU A 39 11.16 -45.42 23.08
CA GLU A 39 10.40 -46.66 23.29
C GLU A 39 8.95 -46.41 23.79
N LEU A 40 8.69 -45.24 24.39
CA LEU A 40 7.33 -44.87 24.83
C LEU A 40 6.47 -44.42 23.65
N VAL A 41 7.07 -43.82 22.62
CA VAL A 41 6.37 -43.39 21.40
C VAL A 41 5.85 -44.61 20.64
N ASP A 42 6.66 -45.67 20.55
CA ASP A 42 6.32 -46.90 19.84
C ASP A 42 5.16 -47.68 20.49
N ARG A 43 4.94 -47.49 21.79
CA ARG A 43 3.89 -48.20 22.57
C ARG A 43 2.59 -47.40 22.68
N LEU A 44 2.60 -46.12 22.32
CA LEU A 44 1.41 -45.28 22.22
C LEU A 44 0.71 -45.58 20.90
N SER A 45 -0.32 -46.42 20.95
CA SER A 45 -1.18 -46.70 19.80
C SER A 45 -2.07 -45.48 19.52
N PHE A 46 -1.60 -44.56 18.68
CA PHE A 46 -2.43 -43.49 18.14
C PHE A 46 -3.33 -44.08 17.05
N PRO A 47 -4.68 -44.11 17.22
CA PRO A 47 -5.56 -44.58 16.16
C PRO A 47 -5.38 -43.65 14.95
N HIS A 48 -4.68 -44.13 13.93
CA HIS A 48 -4.50 -43.43 12.67
C HIS A 48 -5.79 -43.58 11.88
N SER A 49 -6.66 -42.58 11.96
CA SER A 49 -7.64 -42.32 10.90
C SER A 49 -7.10 -41.18 10.05
N ASP A 50 -6.13 -41.52 9.19
CA ASP A 50 -5.68 -40.81 8.00
C ASP A 50 -5.60 -39.27 8.08
N LEU A 51 -4.38 -38.72 8.16
CA LEU A 51 -4.02 -37.28 8.27
C LEU A 51 -4.27 -36.67 9.67
N GLY A 52 -3.24 -36.35 10.46
CA GLY A 52 -3.54 -35.76 11.79
C GLY A 52 -2.46 -35.22 12.74
N THR A 53 -1.15 -35.34 12.48
CA THR A 53 -0.14 -34.65 13.31
C THR A 53 0.70 -33.73 12.44
N VAL A 54 0.17 -32.55 12.16
CA VAL A 54 0.95 -31.50 11.50
C VAL A 54 2.00 -31.04 12.51
N SER A 55 3.25 -31.45 12.31
CA SER A 55 4.39 -30.98 13.10
C SER A 55 4.31 -29.45 13.22
N LEU A 56 4.50 -28.91 14.44
CA LEU A 56 4.55 -27.46 14.67
C LEU A 56 5.54 -26.78 13.71
N VAL A 57 6.61 -27.48 13.34
CA VAL A 57 7.60 -27.06 12.35
C VAL A 57 6.97 -26.89 10.97
N HIS A 58 6.08 -27.78 10.55
CA HIS A 58 5.40 -27.68 9.25
C HIS A 58 4.40 -26.50 9.22
N ILE A 59 3.68 -26.25 10.31
CA ILE A 59 2.82 -25.05 10.43
C ILE A 59 3.68 -23.78 10.41
N GLN A 60 4.79 -23.75 11.13
CA GLN A 60 5.71 -22.62 11.18
C GLN A 60 6.37 -22.36 9.82
N MET A 61 6.76 -23.42 9.09
CA MET A 61 7.33 -23.32 7.76
C MET A 61 6.30 -22.81 6.74
N ASN A 62 5.05 -23.29 6.82
CA ASN A 62 3.97 -22.77 5.98
C ASN A 62 3.68 -21.29 6.28
N ARG A 63 3.63 -20.87 7.55
CA ARG A 63 3.49 -19.46 7.91
C ARG A 63 4.67 -18.60 7.44
N GLN A 64 5.89 -19.13 7.50
CA GLN A 64 7.06 -18.44 6.95
C GLN A 64 6.98 -18.30 5.44
N ARG A 65 6.58 -19.34 4.70
CA ARG A 65 6.37 -19.26 3.25
C ARG A 65 5.32 -18.23 2.89
N GLN A 66 4.17 -18.26 3.56
CA GLN A 66 3.12 -17.26 3.35
C GLN A 66 3.64 -15.85 3.66
N ARG A 67 4.44 -15.68 4.72
CA ARG A 67 5.04 -14.38 5.04
C ARG A 67 6.06 -13.93 4.00
N ILE A 68 6.84 -14.84 3.42
CA ILE A 68 7.75 -14.54 2.32
C ILE A 68 6.97 -14.10 1.09
N GLU A 69 5.91 -14.83 0.71
CA GLU A 69 5.04 -14.46 -0.41
C GLU A 69 4.42 -13.06 -0.22
N GLU A 70 3.88 -12.77 0.97
CA GLU A 70 3.37 -11.43 1.31
C GLU A 70 4.43 -10.33 1.15
N LEU A 71 5.65 -10.59 1.62
CA LEU A 71 6.75 -9.62 1.52
C LEU A 71 7.24 -9.45 0.08
N GLU A 72 7.27 -10.51 -0.71
CA GLU A 72 7.62 -10.45 -2.13
C GLU A 72 6.58 -9.64 -2.93
N GLU A 73 5.28 -9.80 -2.62
CA GLU A 73 4.21 -8.97 -3.18
C GLU A 73 4.35 -7.50 -2.78
N GLU A 74 4.66 -7.22 -1.51
CA GLU A 74 4.88 -5.86 -1.02
C GLU A 74 6.09 -5.21 -1.71
N ILE A 75 7.22 -5.93 -1.82
CA ILE A 75 8.41 -5.46 -2.54
C ILE A 75 8.08 -5.20 -4.00
N THR A 76 7.35 -6.10 -4.67
CA THR A 76 6.94 -5.91 -6.07
C THR A 76 6.10 -4.66 -6.23
N THR A 77 5.19 -4.41 -5.30
CA THR A 77 4.34 -3.21 -5.28
C THR A 77 5.18 -1.94 -5.09
N LEU A 78 6.13 -1.95 -4.15
CA LEU A 78 7.04 -0.83 -3.90
C LEU A 78 7.95 -0.56 -5.10
N MET A 79 8.47 -1.60 -5.76
CA MET A 79 9.26 -1.48 -6.97
C MET A 79 8.46 -0.90 -8.13
N SER A 80 7.20 -1.33 -8.30
CA SER A 80 6.29 -0.74 -9.29
C SER A 80 6.02 0.74 -9.02
N LEU A 81 5.80 1.11 -7.75
CA LEU A 81 5.62 2.51 -7.35
C LEU A 81 6.88 3.34 -7.64
N ALA A 82 8.06 2.82 -7.31
CA ALA A 82 9.34 3.47 -7.59
C ALA A 82 9.55 3.68 -9.09
N ALA A 83 9.32 2.64 -9.91
CA ALA A 83 9.43 2.73 -11.36
C ALA A 83 8.45 3.75 -11.97
N ASN A 84 7.22 3.81 -11.47
CA ASN A 84 6.23 4.79 -11.92
C ASN A 84 6.60 6.22 -11.52
N ASN A 85 7.17 6.41 -10.34
CA ASN A 85 7.67 7.71 -9.88
C ASN A 85 8.86 8.17 -10.74
N ASP A 86 9.82 7.29 -11.01
CA ASP A 86 10.96 7.58 -11.87
C ASP A 86 10.51 7.96 -13.27
N ARG A 87 9.56 7.21 -13.85
CA ARG A 87 8.97 7.55 -15.15
C ARG A 87 8.36 8.95 -15.13
N THR A 88 7.55 9.27 -14.12
CA THR A 88 6.93 10.60 -13.99
C THR A 88 7.97 11.70 -13.87
N PHE A 89 9.06 11.44 -13.15
CA PHE A 89 10.18 12.36 -13.00
C PHE A 89 10.88 12.64 -14.34
N TYR A 90 11.19 11.60 -15.13
CA TYR A 90 11.81 11.77 -16.44
C TYR A 90 10.90 12.52 -17.42
N GLU A 91 9.60 12.20 -17.45
CA GLU A 91 8.63 12.93 -18.28
C GLU A 91 8.55 14.41 -17.93
N PHE A 92 8.64 14.73 -16.63
CA PHE A 92 8.69 16.11 -16.14
C PHE A 92 9.99 16.82 -16.54
N MET A 93 11.14 16.18 -16.40
CA MET A 93 12.44 16.72 -16.82
C MET A 93 12.47 17.01 -18.33
N ASP A 94 11.94 16.10 -19.14
CA ASP A 94 11.84 16.27 -20.59
C ASP A 94 10.95 17.45 -20.97
N LEU A 95 9.81 17.61 -20.29
CA LEU A 95 8.93 18.76 -20.48
C LEU A 95 9.63 20.06 -20.08
N GLN A 96 10.33 20.08 -18.94
CA GLN A 96 11.08 21.25 -18.49
C GLN A 96 12.14 21.65 -19.52
N GLY A 97 12.92 20.69 -20.02
CA GLY A 97 13.91 20.92 -21.07
C GLY A 97 13.31 21.44 -22.38
N SER A 98 12.10 20.98 -22.72
CA SER A 98 11.35 21.45 -23.89
C SER A 98 10.87 22.88 -23.72
N ILE A 99 10.28 23.21 -22.56
CA ILE A 99 9.80 24.55 -22.22
C ILE A 99 10.95 25.57 -22.22
N LEU A 100 12.12 25.21 -21.68
CA LEU A 100 13.29 26.10 -21.64
C LEU A 100 13.86 26.43 -23.04
N LYS A 101 13.57 25.61 -24.05
CA LYS A 101 13.98 25.84 -25.44
C LYS A 101 12.96 26.66 -26.25
N CYS A 102 11.76 26.88 -25.70
CA CYS A 102 10.72 27.64 -26.38
C CYS A 102 11.13 29.12 -26.50
N GLY A 103 10.95 29.69 -27.70
CA GLY A 103 11.22 31.10 -27.96
C GLY A 103 10.01 32.02 -27.70
N ASP A 104 8.82 31.43 -27.59
CA ASP A 104 7.58 32.17 -27.35
C ASP A 104 6.62 31.39 -26.42
N PHE A 105 5.62 32.10 -25.90
CA PHE A 105 4.66 31.51 -24.96
C PHE A 105 3.68 30.53 -25.62
N LYS A 106 3.38 30.69 -26.92
CA LYS A 106 2.47 29.77 -27.63
C LYS A 106 3.12 28.38 -27.76
N GLN A 107 4.42 28.33 -28.04
CA GLN A 107 5.23 27.11 -28.04
C GLN A 107 5.22 26.42 -26.68
N VAL A 108 5.27 27.19 -25.58
CA VAL A 108 5.16 26.63 -24.22
C VAL A 108 3.80 25.95 -24.02
N ILE A 109 2.70 26.61 -24.39
CA ILE A 109 1.35 26.02 -24.32
C ILE A 109 1.29 24.73 -25.14
N SER A 110 1.75 24.77 -26.40
CA SER A 110 1.75 23.61 -27.28
C SER A 110 2.60 22.45 -26.75
N ALA A 111 3.76 22.74 -26.14
CA ALA A 111 4.60 21.72 -25.51
C ALA A 111 3.90 21.05 -24.33
N ILE A 112 3.18 21.81 -23.50
CA ILE A 112 2.38 21.28 -22.39
C ILE A 112 1.23 20.42 -22.91
N GLU A 113 0.48 20.90 -23.90
CA GLU A 113 -0.65 20.15 -24.49
C GLU A 113 -0.19 18.85 -25.16
N LEU A 114 0.94 18.88 -25.87
CA LEU A 114 1.51 17.70 -26.50
C LEU A 114 1.99 16.68 -25.46
N LYS A 115 2.74 17.10 -24.44
CA LYS A 115 3.17 16.20 -23.38
C LYS A 115 1.98 15.63 -22.59
N ALA A 116 0.95 16.42 -22.33
CA ALA A 116 -0.28 15.93 -21.70
C ALA A 116 -0.93 14.83 -22.54
N LYS A 117 -1.01 15.01 -23.86
CA LYS A 117 -1.54 14.00 -24.79
C LYS A 117 -0.72 12.72 -24.77
N ASP A 118 0.61 12.81 -24.73
CA ASP A 118 1.51 11.65 -24.64
C ASP A 118 1.29 10.85 -23.34
N LEU A 119 0.93 11.54 -22.26
CA LEU A 119 0.56 10.94 -20.98
C LEU A 119 -0.90 10.45 -20.93
N GLY A 120 -1.65 10.54 -22.03
CA GLY A 120 -3.07 10.16 -22.10
C GLY A 120 -4.02 11.15 -21.41
N LEU A 121 -3.57 12.37 -21.16
CA LEU A 121 -4.31 13.44 -20.50
C LEU A 121 -4.79 14.49 -21.53
N ARG A 122 -5.73 15.34 -21.10
CA ARG A 122 -6.10 16.57 -21.82
C ARG A 122 -5.73 17.76 -20.95
N ALA A 123 -4.82 18.60 -21.43
CA ALA A 123 -4.43 19.84 -20.76
C ALA A 123 -4.99 21.06 -21.51
N TYR A 124 -5.29 22.11 -20.75
CA TYR A 124 -5.75 23.38 -21.27
C TYR A 124 -5.06 24.49 -20.47
N VAL A 125 -4.38 25.41 -21.16
CA VAL A 125 -3.74 26.57 -20.53
C VAL A 125 -4.58 27.81 -20.80
N ARG A 126 -4.97 28.51 -19.72
CA ARG A 126 -5.87 29.66 -19.77
C ARG A 126 -5.24 30.84 -19.02
N LEU A 127 -5.30 32.04 -19.60
CA LEU A 127 -4.63 33.24 -19.12
C LEU A 127 -5.62 34.41 -18.96
N PHE A 128 -5.37 35.30 -17.98
CA PHE A 128 -6.17 36.50 -17.79
C PHE A 128 -5.84 37.62 -18.80
N SER A 129 -4.60 37.70 -19.27
CA SER A 129 -4.13 38.77 -20.16
C SER A 129 -3.32 38.15 -21.31
N GLN A 130 -3.95 38.19 -22.50
CA GLN A 130 -3.46 37.93 -23.86
C GLN A 130 -2.48 36.77 -24.16
N CYS A 131 -2.91 35.92 -25.10
CA CYS A 131 -2.08 35.52 -26.24
C CYS A 131 -2.95 35.30 -27.50
N ASP A 132 -4.16 34.72 -27.34
CA ASP A 132 -5.21 34.53 -28.38
C ASP A 132 -6.60 34.39 -27.73
N ALA A 133 -7.70 34.52 -28.49
CA ALA A 133 -9.07 34.35 -27.98
C ALA A 133 -9.35 32.95 -27.39
N SER A 134 -8.65 31.93 -27.86
CA SER A 134 -8.78 30.55 -27.38
C SER A 134 -8.21 30.33 -25.97
N THR A 135 -7.25 31.15 -25.54
CA THR A 135 -6.57 31.02 -24.25
C THR A 135 -7.05 32.04 -23.21
N GLN A 136 -7.90 32.98 -23.60
CA GLN A 136 -8.39 34.04 -22.72
C GLN A 136 -9.42 33.52 -21.71
N LEU A 137 -9.19 33.85 -20.43
CA LEU A 137 -10.09 33.57 -19.32
C LEU A 137 -10.54 34.87 -18.64
N SER A 138 -11.85 34.99 -18.41
CA SER A 138 -12.39 36.10 -17.62
C SER A 138 -11.90 36.00 -16.18
N LYS A 139 -11.28 37.10 -15.69
CA LYS A 139 -10.84 37.21 -14.30
C LYS A 139 -12.01 37.05 -13.33
N GLU A 140 -13.18 37.55 -13.67
CA GLU A 140 -14.40 37.44 -12.84
C GLU A 140 -14.88 35.99 -12.73
N HIS A 141 -14.92 35.26 -13.85
CA HIS A 141 -15.30 33.85 -13.87
C HIS A 141 -14.35 33.01 -13.02
N TYR A 142 -13.05 33.25 -13.18
CA TYR A 142 -12.04 32.57 -12.38
C TYR A 142 -12.14 32.92 -10.89
N GLN A 143 -12.34 34.20 -10.53
CA GLN A 143 -12.47 34.60 -9.13
C GLN A 143 -13.66 33.92 -8.45
N ARG A 144 -14.82 33.85 -9.11
CA ARG A 144 -15.99 33.11 -8.60
C ARG A 144 -15.68 31.63 -8.38
N PHE A 145 -15.04 31.00 -9.36
CA PHE A 145 -14.61 29.60 -9.23
C PHE A 145 -13.64 29.42 -8.05
N ALA A 146 -12.62 30.27 -7.96
CA ALA A 146 -11.58 30.21 -6.92
C ALA A 146 -12.15 30.39 -5.51
N THR A 147 -13.07 31.34 -5.31
CA THR A 147 -13.75 31.54 -4.02
C THR A 147 -14.56 30.31 -3.60
N ASN A 148 -15.23 29.66 -4.55
CA ASN A 148 -16.08 28.50 -4.25
C ASN A 148 -15.28 27.19 -4.06
N HIS A 149 -14.18 27.02 -4.79
CA HIS A 149 -13.52 25.71 -4.94
C HIS A 149 -12.07 25.67 -4.44
N LEU A 150 -11.33 26.77 -4.54
CA LEU A 150 -9.93 26.81 -4.11
C LEU A 150 -9.83 27.17 -2.62
N ASN A 151 -10.56 28.18 -2.13
CA ASN A 151 -10.65 28.56 -0.70
C ASN A 151 -9.34 28.37 0.12
N GLY A 152 -8.21 28.84 -0.42
CA GLY A 152 -6.87 28.73 0.19
C GLY A 152 -6.03 27.50 -0.21
N LYS A 153 -6.58 26.55 -0.97
CA LYS A 153 -5.87 25.41 -1.54
C LYS A 153 -5.10 25.80 -2.81
N GLU A 154 -3.96 25.16 -3.02
CA GLU A 154 -3.14 25.34 -4.22
C GLU A 154 -3.72 24.66 -5.46
N ALA A 155 -4.68 23.74 -5.31
CA ALA A 155 -5.29 23.01 -6.42
C ALA A 155 -6.73 22.60 -6.12
N TYR A 156 -7.54 22.52 -7.17
CA TYR A 156 -8.84 21.84 -7.14
C TYR A 156 -8.73 20.49 -7.82
N LEU A 157 -9.21 19.43 -7.17
CA LEU A 157 -9.29 18.07 -7.71
C LEU A 157 -10.72 17.56 -7.54
N GLY A 158 -11.38 17.17 -8.63
CA GLY A 158 -12.74 16.63 -8.54
C GLY A 158 -13.56 16.78 -9.81
N ARG A 159 -14.88 16.69 -9.68
CA ARG A 159 -15.81 16.83 -10.81
C ARG A 159 -16.30 18.26 -10.91
N LEU A 160 -16.14 18.87 -12.09
CA LEU A 160 -16.66 20.21 -12.35
C LEU A 160 -18.15 20.16 -12.71
N ARG A 161 -18.92 21.09 -12.15
CA ARG A 161 -20.30 21.32 -12.56
C ARG A 161 -20.32 21.99 -13.93
N LYS A 162 -21.43 21.87 -14.66
CA LYS A 162 -21.62 22.51 -15.97
C LYS A 162 -21.28 24.01 -15.94
N VAL A 163 -21.78 24.73 -14.93
CA VAL A 163 -21.54 26.18 -14.75
C VAL A 163 -20.05 26.49 -14.58
N ASP A 164 -19.32 25.71 -13.77
CA ASP A 164 -17.90 25.92 -13.53
C ASP A 164 -17.06 25.60 -14.78
N ARG A 165 -17.46 24.55 -15.52
CA ARG A 165 -16.82 24.17 -16.78
C ARG A 165 -17.02 25.25 -17.84
N GLU A 166 -18.22 25.78 -18.02
CA GLU A 166 -18.50 26.89 -18.93
C GLU A 166 -17.74 28.17 -18.51
N ALA A 167 -17.64 28.44 -17.21
CA ALA A 167 -16.89 29.58 -16.69
C ALA A 167 -15.38 29.50 -17.00
N LEU A 168 -14.77 28.32 -16.90
CA LEU A 168 -13.34 28.10 -17.11
C LEU A 168 -12.97 27.90 -18.59
N PHE A 169 -13.78 27.13 -19.32
CA PHE A 169 -13.46 26.64 -20.66
C PHE A 169 -14.31 27.28 -21.77
N GLY A 170 -15.40 27.97 -21.44
CA GLY A 170 -16.29 28.58 -22.43
C GLY A 170 -16.83 27.55 -23.43
N ASN A 171 -16.57 27.77 -24.72
CA ASN A 171 -17.03 26.91 -25.82
C ASN A 171 -16.01 25.83 -26.23
N MET A 172 -14.96 25.59 -25.44
CA MET A 172 -13.99 24.54 -25.76
C MET A 172 -14.63 23.16 -25.60
N ASP A 173 -14.21 22.20 -26.43
CA ASP A 173 -14.63 20.81 -26.32
C ASP A 173 -13.97 20.16 -25.10
N VAL A 174 -14.73 20.10 -24.00
CA VAL A 174 -14.31 19.57 -22.71
C VAL A 174 -15.29 18.49 -22.27
N PRO A 175 -14.82 17.27 -21.94
CA PRO A 175 -15.68 16.15 -21.58
C PRO A 175 -16.72 16.50 -20.51
N GLU A 176 -17.95 16.00 -20.64
CA GLU A 176 -18.96 16.29 -19.61
C GLU A 176 -18.74 15.50 -18.33
N MET A 177 -18.17 14.30 -18.49
CA MET A 177 -17.96 13.34 -17.43
C MET A 177 -16.47 13.08 -17.29
N GLY A 178 -15.96 13.25 -16.07
CA GLY A 178 -14.54 13.02 -15.77
C GLY A 178 -14.11 13.68 -14.47
N SER A 179 -12.86 13.41 -14.11
CA SER A 179 -12.15 14.10 -13.03
C SER A 179 -11.29 15.20 -13.64
N TYR A 180 -11.31 16.36 -12.99
CA TYR A 180 -10.61 17.56 -13.38
C TYR A 180 -9.61 17.95 -12.31
N VAL A 181 -8.47 18.48 -12.76
CA VAL A 181 -7.51 19.16 -11.91
C VAL A 181 -7.37 20.59 -12.41
N VAL A 182 -7.60 21.56 -11.55
CA VAL A 182 -7.43 22.98 -11.86
C VAL A 182 -6.33 23.54 -10.97
N LEU A 183 -5.26 23.99 -11.62
CA LEU A 183 -4.06 24.54 -10.99
C LEU A 183 -3.90 26.02 -11.36
N PRO A 184 -3.84 26.92 -10.38
CA PRO A 184 -3.59 28.33 -10.63
C PRO A 184 -2.11 28.56 -10.97
N LEU A 185 -1.85 29.17 -12.13
CA LEU A 185 -0.50 29.60 -12.49
C LEU A 185 -0.19 30.92 -11.79
N VAL A 186 0.39 30.83 -10.60
CA VAL A 186 0.84 31.98 -9.82
C VAL A 186 2.36 32.06 -9.81
N LYS A 187 2.90 33.24 -10.14
CA LYS A 187 4.31 33.53 -9.85
C LYS A 187 4.42 33.69 -8.34
N LYS A 188 4.99 32.69 -7.63
CA LYS A 188 5.40 32.89 -6.23
C LYS A 188 6.42 34.04 -6.24
N GLN A 189 6.03 35.21 -5.75
CA GLN A 189 6.99 36.26 -5.43
C GLN A 189 7.85 35.70 -4.32
N THR A 190 9.09 35.35 -4.65
CA THR A 190 10.14 35.10 -3.66
C THR A 190 10.31 36.41 -2.90
N LEU A 191 10.00 36.38 -1.60
CA LEU A 191 10.34 37.46 -0.67
C LEU A 191 11.85 37.60 -0.53
#